data_AF-A0A2N5YJ08-F1
#
_entry.id   AF-A0A2N5YJ08-F1
#
_cell.length_a   1.000
_cell.length_b   1.000
_cell.length_c   1.000
_cell.angle_alpha   90.00
_cell.angle_beta   90.00
_cell.angle_gamma   90.00
#
_symmetry.space_group_name_H-M   'P 1'
#
loop_
_entity.id
_entity.type
_entity.pdbx_description
1 polymer ?
#
loop_
_entity_poly.entity_id
_entity_poly.type
_entity_poly.pdbx_seq_one_letter_code
_entity_poly.pdbx_strand_id
1 'polypeptide(L)'
;MKIIADSGSTKTDWVLINDSGETLTYSSKGLNPNLVSEETIQEELLKLKKEFNTDLYEGAFYFYGSGCGSDQGKLKIEEALHKI
;
A
#
# COMPACT_ATOMS: atom_id res chain seq x y z
N MET A 1 0.83 -15.35 -1.73
CA MET A 1 -0.12 -14.23 -1.61
C MET A 1 0.38 -13.00 -2.37
N LYS A 2 -0.52 -12.17 -2.91
CA LYS A 2 -0.18 -10.90 -3.59
C LYS A 2 -1.03 -9.75 -3.03
N ILE A 3 -0.44 -8.58 -2.86
CA ILE A 3 -1.13 -7.34 -2.49
C ILE A 3 -0.87 -6.32 -3.58
N ILE A 4 -1.93 -5.73 -4.12
CA ILE A 4 -1.85 -4.76 -5.20
C ILE A 4 -2.54 -3.48 -4.75
N ALA A 5 -1.87 -2.36 -4.92
CA ALA A 5 -2.38 -1.02 -4.66
C ALA A 5 -2.48 -0.22 -5.96
N ASP A 6 -3.62 0.44 -6.17
CA ASP A 6 -3.78 1.53 -7.14
C ASP A 6 -4.10 2.81 -6.37
N SER A 7 -3.12 3.71 -6.29
CA SER A 7 -3.14 4.89 -5.43
C SER A 7 -3.12 6.20 -6.20
N GLY A 8 -4.18 6.99 -6.04
CA GLY A 8 -4.20 8.40 -6.41
C GLY A 8 -3.89 9.33 -5.24
N SER A 9 -4.00 10.64 -5.47
CA SER A 9 -3.85 11.65 -4.41
C SER A 9 -5.00 11.66 -3.38
N THR A 10 -6.18 11.16 -3.75
CA THR A 10 -7.39 11.22 -2.91
C THR A 10 -7.82 9.86 -2.38
N LYS A 11 -7.55 8.78 -3.11
CA LYS A 11 -8.00 7.42 -2.80
C LYS A 11 -6.93 6.40 -3.15
N THR A 12 -6.86 5.31 -2.37
CA THR A 12 -6.11 4.10 -2.74
C THR A 12 -7.03 2.90 -2.71
N ASP A 13 -7.05 2.13 -3.79
CA ASP A 13 -7.75 0.86 -3.89
C ASP A 13 -6.76 -0.30 -3.75
N TRP A 14 -7.12 -1.26 -2.90
CA TRP A 14 -6.30 -2.40 -2.53
C TRP A 14 -6.97 -3.70 -2.92
N VAL A 15 -6.17 -4.65 -3.42
CA VAL A 15 -6.57 -6.03 -3.67
C VAL A 15 -5.56 -6.97 -3.04
N LEU A 16 -6.02 -7.81 -2.12
CA LEU A 16 -5.30 -8.99 -1.65
C LEU A 16 -5.75 -10.20 -2.46
N ILE A 17 -4.81 -10.99 -2.94
CA ILE A 17 -5.04 -12.29 -3.56
C ILE A 17 -4.32 -13.33 -2.69
N ASN A 18 -5.08 -14.15 -1.97
CA ASN A 18 -4.51 -15.20 -1.13
C ASN A 18 -4.05 -16.41 -1.97
N ASP A 19 -3.53 -17.44 -1.31
CA ASP A 19 -2.96 -18.61 -2.00
C ASP A 19 -4.02 -19.53 -2.64
N SER A 20 -5.27 -19.47 -2.19
CA SER A 20 -6.42 -20.14 -2.85
C SER A 20 -6.94 -19.37 -4.06
N GLY A 21 -6.45 -18.14 -4.30
CA GLY A 21 -6.90 -17.26 -5.37
C GLY A 21 -8.14 -16.43 -5.03
N GLU A 22 -8.60 -16.48 -3.78
CA GLU A 22 -9.67 -15.61 -3.30
C GLU A 22 -9.15 -14.18 -3.14
N THR A 23 -10.05 -13.22 -3.41
CA THR A 23 -9.72 -11.81 -3.41
C THR A 23 -10.42 -11.07 -2.29
N LEU A 24 -9.68 -10.26 -1.53
CA LEU A 24 -10.23 -9.26 -0.62
C LEU A 24 -9.92 -7.87 -1.18
N THR A 25 -10.86 -6.94 -1.04
CA THR A 25 -10.72 -5.57 -1.52
C THR A 25 -10.91 -4.58 -0.40
N TYR A 26 -10.12 -3.50 -0.39
CA TYR A 26 -10.23 -2.43 0.58
C TYR A 26 -9.95 -1.08 -0.08
N SER A 27 -10.59 -0.01 0.38
CA SER A 27 -10.32 1.35 -0.06
C SER A 27 -9.90 2.22 1.11
N SER A 28 -8.92 3.07 0.88
CA SER A 28 -8.34 3.95 1.90
C SER A 28 -8.03 5.32 1.32
N LYS A 29 -7.41 6.19 2.13
CA LYS A 29 -6.96 7.50 1.67
C LYS A 29 -5.91 7.37 0.57
N GLY A 30 -5.83 8.37 -0.32
CA GLY A 30 -4.77 8.46 -1.31
C GLY A 30 -3.38 8.58 -0.68
N LEU A 31 -2.41 7.87 -1.26
CA LEU A 31 -1.05 7.71 -0.75
C LEU A 31 0.00 8.27 -1.71
N ASN A 32 -0.31 9.42 -2.33
CA ASN A 32 0.66 10.12 -3.15
C ASN A 32 1.85 10.61 -2.30
N PRO A 33 3.08 10.05 -2.47
CA PRO A 33 4.21 10.33 -1.58
C PRO A 33 4.70 11.78 -1.64
N ASN A 34 4.29 12.54 -2.67
CA ASN A 34 4.58 13.98 -2.77
C ASN A 34 3.63 14.85 -1.93
N LEU A 35 2.52 14.31 -1.45
CA LEU A 35 1.46 15.06 -0.77
C LEU A 35 1.21 14.60 0.68
N VAL A 36 1.51 13.34 1.00
CA VAL A 36 1.34 12.79 2.36
C VAL A 36 2.68 12.54 3.02
N SER A 37 2.73 12.54 4.35
CA SER A 37 3.95 12.21 5.11
C SER A 37 4.20 10.70 5.12
N GLU A 38 5.41 10.29 5.49
CA GLU A 38 5.74 8.87 5.62
C GLU A 38 4.91 8.21 6.74
N GLU A 39 4.69 8.93 7.84
CA GLU A 39 3.88 8.47 8.97
C GLU A 39 2.43 8.22 8.54
N THR A 40 1.86 9.09 7.70
CA THR A 40 0.52 8.87 7.14
C THR A 40 0.47 7.60 6.29
N ILE A 41 1.53 7.33 5.50
CA ILE A 41 1.60 6.10 4.69
C ILE A 41 1.64 4.89 5.61
N GLN A 42 2.50 4.90 6.65
CA GLN A 42 2.61 3.82 7.63
C GLN A 42 1.27 3.56 8.35
N GLU A 43 0.57 4.60 8.79
CA GLU A 43 -0.74 4.47 9.43
C GLU A 43 -1.77 3.77 8.55
N GLU A 44 -1.83 4.11 7.26
CA GLU A 44 -2.76 3.46 6.32
C GLU A 44 -2.33 2.02 6.00
N LEU A 45 -1.03 1.72 5.91
CA LEU A 45 -0.54 0.36 5.74
C LEU A 45 -0.80 -0.52 6.96
N LEU A 46 -0.72 0.03 8.18
CA LEU A 46 -1.10 -0.68 9.42
C LEU A 46 -2.60 -0.98 9.47
N LYS A 47 -3.45 -0.05 8.99
CA LYS A 47 -4.88 -0.30 8.83
C LYS A 47 -5.15 -1.42 7.82
N LEU A 48 -4.44 -1.41 6.68
CA LEU A 48 -4.53 -2.47 5.66
C LEU A 48 -4.16 -3.84 6.24
N LYS A 49 -3.03 -3.93 6.95
CA LYS A 49 -2.59 -5.16 7.65
C LYS A 49 -3.65 -5.68 8.62
N LYS A 50 -4.30 -4.79 9.36
CA LYS A 50 -5.41 -5.15 10.26
C LYS A 50 -6.65 -5.62 9.49
N GLU A 51 -7.02 -4.93 8.41
CA GLU A 51 -8.21 -5.25 7.60
C GLU A 51 -8.07 -6.60 6.91
N PHE A 52 -6.91 -6.87 6.32
CA PHE A 52 -6.63 -8.13 5.64
C PHE A 52 -6.15 -9.24 6.58
N ASN A 53 -5.92 -8.91 7.86
CA ASN A 53 -5.38 -9.83 8.86
C ASN A 53 -4.14 -10.60 8.35
N THR A 54 -3.20 -9.88 7.75
CA THR A 54 -2.02 -10.47 7.09
C THR A 54 -0.82 -9.53 7.13
N ASP A 55 0.38 -10.10 7.21
CA ASP A 55 1.62 -9.36 7.11
C ASP A 55 1.95 -9.01 5.65
N LEU A 56 2.23 -7.74 5.39
CA LEU A 56 2.48 -7.25 4.03
C LEU A 56 3.76 -7.83 3.40
N TYR A 57 4.67 -8.38 4.21
CA TYR A 57 5.93 -9.00 3.79
C TYR A 57 5.82 -10.49 3.46
N GLU A 58 4.73 -11.15 3.85
CA GLU A 58 4.56 -12.59 3.59
C GLU A 58 4.25 -12.88 2.11
N GLY A 59 4.05 -11.84 1.29
CA GLY A 59 3.72 -11.95 -0.12
C GLY A 59 4.39 -10.90 -1.01
N ALA A 60 4.03 -10.93 -2.29
CA ALA A 60 4.48 -9.92 -3.24
C ALA A 60 3.59 -8.67 -3.12
N PHE A 61 4.20 -7.53 -2.77
CA PHE A 61 3.54 -6.24 -2.64
C PHE A 61 3.80 -5.37 -3.88
N TYR A 62 2.74 -4.94 -4.56
CA TYR A 62 2.80 -4.11 -5.76
C TYR A 62 2.09 -2.79 -5.50
N PHE A 63 2.81 -1.69 -5.55
CA PHE A 63 2.24 -0.35 -5.37
C PHE A 63 2.34 0.44 -6.67
N TYR A 64 1.19 0.79 -7.23
CA TYR A 64 1.07 1.71 -8.36
C TYR A 64 0.44 2.99 -7.85
N GLY A 65 1.07 4.14 -8.05
CA GLY A 65 0.43 5.36 -7.60
C GLY A 65 1.02 6.67 -8.13
N SER A 66 0.16 7.69 -8.08
CA SER A 66 0.54 9.07 -8.39
C SER A 66 1.66 9.51 -7.45
N GLY A 67 2.70 10.14 -8.00
CA GLY A 67 3.88 10.54 -7.23
C GLY A 67 5.00 9.50 -7.15
N CYS A 68 4.77 8.26 -7.58
CA CYS A 68 5.82 7.23 -7.72
C CYS A 68 6.57 7.29 -9.08
N GLY A 69 6.49 8.41 -9.79
CA GLY A 69 7.23 8.63 -11.04
C GLY A 69 8.71 8.92 -10.84
N SER A 70 9.09 9.43 -9.66
CA SER A 70 10.48 9.68 -9.26
C SER A 70 10.99 8.61 -8.30
N ASP A 71 12.31 8.41 -8.27
CA ASP A 71 12.93 7.44 -7.36
C ASP A 71 12.73 7.83 -5.89
N GLN A 72 12.67 9.13 -5.58
CA GLN A 72 12.38 9.60 -4.23
C GLN A 72 10.96 9.26 -3.78
N GLY A 73 9.97 9.38 -4.67
CA GLY A 73 8.59 9.00 -4.37
C GLY A 73 8.46 7.49 -4.12
N LYS A 74 9.13 6.68 -4.94
CA LYS A 74 9.19 5.22 -4.75
C LYS A 74 9.85 4.84 -3.43
N LEU A 75 11.02 5.44 -3.15
CA LEU A 75 11.79 5.18 -1.92
C LEU A 75 10.96 5.47 -0.68
N LYS A 76 10.20 6.57 -0.65
CA LYS A 76 9.35 6.91 0.50
C LYS A 76 8.26 5.87 0.78
N ILE A 77 7.66 5.27 -0.26
CA ILE A 77 6.70 4.17 -0.10
C ILE A 77 7.41 2.92 0.43
N GLU A 78 8.58 2.60 -0.11
CA GLU A 78 9.38 1.44 0.29
C GLU A 78 9.86 1.55 1.75
N GLU A 79 10.36 2.71 2.16
CA GLU A 79 10.77 2.98 3.54
C GLU A 79 9.61 2.90 4.53
N ALA A 80 8.44 3.42 4.16
CA ALA A 80 7.23 3.30 4.98
C ALA A 80 6.81 1.83 5.14
N LEU A 81 6.86 1.05 4.05
CA LEU A 81 6.56 -0.38 4.06
C LEU A 81 7.53 -1.13 4.98
N HIS A 82 8.83 -0.82 4.95
CA HIS A 82 9.87 -1.47 5.75
C HIS A 82 9.84 -1.17 7.27
N LYS A 83 8.99 -0.24 7.72
CA LYS A 83 8.92 0.22 9.12
C LYS A 83 7.70 -0.30 9.89
N ILE A 84 6.84 -1.10 9.24
CA ILE A 84 5.64 -1.71 9.82
C ILE A 84 5.76 -3.24 9.88
#